data_AF-A0AAV5WPB5-F1
#
_entry.id   AF-A0AAV5WPB5-F1
#
_cell.length_a   1.000
_cell.length_b   1.000
_cell.length_c   1.000
_cell.angle_alpha   90.00
_cell.angle_beta   90.00
_cell.angle_gamma   90.00
#
_symmetry.space_group_name_H-M   'P 1'
#
loop_
_entity.id
_entity.type
_entity.pdbx_description
1 polymer ?
#
loop_
_entity_poly.entity_id
_entity_poly.type
_entity_poly.pdbx_seq_one_letter_code
_entity_poly.pdbx_strand_id
1 'polypeptide(L)'
;SGPVEEDPITKQVQAAVDVLSKNAGTVVVDQQYYKTKTKKGVAQQIQERVEKGETFGDFDDLSVSKQEYEAEFANERARMATIKNPNVIINNVGDQMCSGGRCYFFNRNNLHSYYGDQASHLTSEGVELLGLRYGEIIEDFLRKRRE
;
A
#
# COMPACT_ATOMS: atom_id res chain seq x y z
N SER A 1 -12.32 -19.34 14.61
CA SER A 1 -12.83 -18.37 13.63
C SER A 1 -13.60 -19.15 12.57
N GLY A 2 -14.75 -18.65 12.10
CA GLY A 2 -15.45 -19.25 10.95
C GLY A 2 -14.71 -19.01 9.63
N PRO A 3 -15.23 -19.48 8.50
CA PRO A 3 -14.69 -19.19 7.16
C PRO A 3 -14.62 -17.67 6.91
N VAL A 4 -13.59 -17.20 6.21
CA VAL A 4 -13.35 -15.77 5.92
C VAL A 4 -14.46 -15.19 5.03
N GLU A 5 -15.07 -16.03 4.19
CA GLU A 5 -16.21 -15.73 3.33
C GLU A 5 -17.48 -15.39 4.12
N GLU A 6 -17.60 -15.93 5.33
CA GLU A 6 -18.74 -15.70 6.20
C GLU A 6 -18.56 -14.49 7.12
N ASP A 7 -17.37 -13.88 7.14
CA ASP A 7 -17.07 -12.64 7.87
C ASP A 7 -17.98 -11.50 7.35
N PRO A 8 -18.74 -10.82 8.24
CA PRO A 8 -19.56 -9.67 7.87
C PRO A 8 -18.82 -8.59 7.08
N ILE A 9 -17.53 -8.37 7.39
CA ILE A 9 -16.69 -7.39 6.69
C ILE A 9 -16.46 -7.84 5.25
N THR A 10 -16.13 -9.11 5.02
CA THR A 10 -15.95 -9.67 3.67
C THR A 10 -17.22 -9.53 2.85
N LYS A 11 -18.38 -9.87 3.42
CA LYS A 11 -19.68 -9.74 2.75
C LYS A 11 -19.99 -8.28 2.38
N GLN A 12 -19.70 -7.35 3.29
CA GLN A 12 -19.87 -5.92 3.03
C GLN A 12 -18.97 -5.43 1.89
N VAL A 13 -17.69 -5.83 1.89
CA VAL A 13 -16.74 -5.47 0.83
C VAL A 13 -17.18 -6.05 -0.51
N GLN A 14 -17.56 -7.33 -0.57
CA GLN A 14 -18.07 -7.97 -1.78
C GLN A 14 -19.30 -7.24 -2.33
N ALA A 15 -20.28 -6.93 -1.46
CA ALA A 15 -21.48 -6.21 -1.89
C ALA A 15 -21.16 -4.81 -2.45
N ALA A 16 -20.22 -4.08 -1.83
CA ALA A 16 -19.78 -2.77 -2.32
C ALA A 16 -19.09 -2.90 -3.69
N VAL A 17 -18.20 -3.89 -3.83
CA VAL A 17 -17.53 -4.22 -5.10
C VAL A 17 -18.53 -4.56 -6.20
N ASP A 18 -19.55 -5.36 -5.91
CA ASP A 18 -20.55 -5.77 -6.90
C ASP A 18 -21.39 -4.58 -7.38
N VAL A 19 -21.77 -3.69 -6.46
CA VAL A 19 -22.46 -2.44 -6.81
C VAL A 19 -21.58 -1.54 -7.67
N LEU A 20 -20.33 -1.32 -7.26
CA LEU A 20 -19.40 -0.44 -7.98
C LEU A 20 -19.08 -1.00 -9.37
N SER A 21 -18.74 -2.28 -9.47
CA SER A 21 -18.37 -2.90 -10.75
C SER A 21 -19.52 -2.92 -11.75
N LYS A 22 -20.76 -3.11 -11.29
CA LYS A 22 -21.95 -3.05 -12.15
C LYS A 22 -22.17 -1.67 -12.78
N ASN A 23 -21.76 -0.60 -12.10
CA ASN A 23 -22.06 0.78 -12.52
C ASN A 23 -20.84 1.52 -13.11
N ALA A 24 -19.63 1.21 -12.64
CA ALA A 24 -18.39 1.86 -13.04
C ALA A 24 -17.51 0.99 -13.95
N GLY A 25 -17.81 -0.31 -14.08
CA GLY A 25 -17.00 -1.27 -14.82
C GLY A 25 -15.89 -1.86 -13.94
N THR A 26 -14.64 -1.50 -14.22
CA THR A 26 -13.49 -2.02 -13.45
C THR A 26 -13.34 -1.28 -12.12
N VAL A 27 -13.18 -2.04 -11.03
CA VAL A 27 -12.92 -1.51 -9.68
C VAL A 27 -11.53 -1.92 -9.26
N VAL A 28 -10.70 -0.95 -8.87
CA VAL A 28 -9.41 -1.21 -8.26
C VAL A 28 -9.56 -1.07 -6.75
N VAL A 29 -9.16 -2.11 -6.01
CA VAL A 29 -9.15 -2.09 -4.54
C VAL A 29 -7.70 -2.16 -4.09
N ASP A 30 -7.23 -1.06 -3.50
CA ASP A 30 -5.91 -1.00 -2.88
C ASP A 30 -5.92 -1.76 -1.57
N GLN A 31 -4.93 -2.63 -1.41
CA GLN A 31 -4.59 -3.14 -0.09
C GLN A 31 -3.97 -2.03 0.76
N GLN A 32 -4.15 -2.11 2.08
CA GLN A 32 -3.61 -1.09 2.96
C GLN A 32 -2.07 -1.09 2.95
N TYR A 33 -1.52 0.12 3.08
CA TYR A 33 -0.09 0.33 3.33
C TYR A 33 0.21 0.50 4.81
N TYR A 34 1.45 0.16 5.18
CA TYR A 34 1.89 0.18 6.56
C TYR A 34 1.80 1.60 7.15
N LYS A 35 1.09 1.72 8.27
CA LYS A 35 1.09 2.94 9.07
C LYS A 35 2.31 2.93 9.99
N THR A 36 3.20 3.91 9.82
CA THR A 36 4.44 3.94 10.60
C THR A 36 4.13 4.17 12.09
N LYS A 37 4.86 3.50 12.99
CA LYS A 37 4.71 3.67 14.44
C LYS A 37 5.52 4.86 14.98
N THR A 38 5.93 5.77 14.10
CA THR A 38 6.78 6.91 14.43
C THR A 38 5.95 7.98 15.16
N LYS A 39 6.40 8.40 16.35
CA LYS A 39 5.67 9.41 17.15
C LYS A 39 5.63 10.79 16.51
N LYS A 40 6.59 11.10 15.65
CA LYS A 40 6.78 12.43 15.02
C LYS A 40 6.47 12.43 13.52
N GLY A 41 6.18 11.27 12.93
CA GLY A 41 6.20 11.10 11.48
C GLY A 41 7.62 10.89 10.95
N VAL A 42 7.72 10.23 9.81
CA VAL A 42 9.01 9.84 9.20
C VAL A 42 9.77 11.07 8.72
N ALA A 43 9.09 12.02 8.04
CA ALA A 43 9.72 13.23 7.53
C ALA A 43 10.41 14.05 8.63
N GLN A 44 9.73 14.29 9.75
CA GLN A 44 10.30 15.01 10.88
C GLN A 44 11.47 14.24 11.51
N GLN A 45 11.36 12.91 11.67
CA GLN A 45 12.46 12.11 12.20
C GLN A 45 13.69 12.18 11.30
N ILE A 46 13.50 12.15 9.99
CA ILE A 46 14.62 12.26 9.06
C ILE A 46 15.29 13.62 9.19
N GLN A 47 14.51 14.69 9.15
CA GLN A 47 15.03 16.06 9.29
C GLN A 47 15.87 16.21 10.58
N GLU A 48 15.32 15.81 11.73
CA GLU A 48 16.00 15.92 13.03
C GLU A 48 17.32 15.12 13.10
N ARG A 49 17.41 14.00 12.38
CA ARG A 49 18.61 13.15 12.33
C ARG A 49 19.67 13.72 11.39
N VAL A 50 19.26 14.23 10.23
CA VAL A 50 20.14 14.94 9.30
C VAL A 50 20.75 16.17 9.97
N GLU A 51 19.96 16.94 10.73
CA GLU A 51 20.44 18.09 11.51
C GLU A 51 21.48 17.71 12.58
N LYS A 52 21.48 16.46 13.05
CA LYS A 52 22.46 15.91 14.00
C LYS A 52 23.71 15.32 13.32
N GLY A 53 23.75 15.32 11.99
CA GLY A 53 24.86 14.76 11.23
C GLY A 53 24.81 13.23 11.07
N GLU A 54 23.64 12.61 11.24
CA GLU A 54 23.45 11.19 10.92
C GLU A 54 23.60 10.94 9.40
N THR A 55 24.09 9.76 9.05
CA THR A 55 24.38 9.32 7.69
C THR A 55 23.34 8.32 7.20
N PHE A 56 23.30 8.03 5.90
CA PHE A 56 22.32 7.11 5.30
C PHE A 56 22.18 5.74 5.99
N GLY A 57 23.26 5.21 6.58
CA GLY A 57 23.22 3.93 7.31
C GLY A 57 22.46 4.00 8.64
N ASP A 58 22.24 5.19 9.19
CA ASP A 58 21.60 5.42 10.49
C ASP A 58 20.06 5.45 10.39
N PHE A 59 19.49 5.31 9.19
CA PHE A 59 18.04 5.38 8.93
C PHE A 59 17.39 4.02 8.67
N ASP A 60 18.14 2.92 8.75
CA ASP A 60 17.62 1.58 8.44
C ASP A 60 16.49 1.13 9.40
N ASP A 61 16.37 1.75 10.58
CA ASP A 61 15.25 1.55 11.51
C ASP A 61 13.93 2.18 11.04
N LEU A 62 13.96 3.10 10.06
CA LEU A 62 12.78 3.67 9.40
C LEU A 62 12.26 2.73 8.30
N SER A 63 12.11 1.47 8.66
CA SER A 63 11.59 0.42 7.78
C SER A 63 11.02 -0.74 8.60
N VAL A 64 10.27 -1.60 7.93
CA VAL A 64 9.87 -2.91 8.47
C VAL A 64 10.26 -4.01 7.50
N SER A 65 10.37 -5.25 7.98
CA SER A 65 10.49 -6.39 7.07
C SER A 65 9.19 -6.60 6.29
N LYS A 66 9.30 -7.17 5.08
CA LYS A 66 8.12 -7.56 4.29
C LYS A 66 7.24 -8.55 5.05
N GLN A 67 7.84 -9.44 5.85
CA GLN A 67 7.09 -10.38 6.68
C GLN A 67 6.25 -9.67 7.75
N GLU A 68 6.82 -8.67 8.43
CA GLU A 68 6.07 -7.85 9.41
C GLU A 68 4.94 -7.07 8.75
N TYR A 69 5.20 -6.49 7.56
CA TYR A 69 4.16 -5.85 6.76
C TYR A 69 3.02 -6.83 6.45
N GLU A 70 3.35 -8.00 5.91
CA GLU A 70 2.35 -8.99 5.51
C GLU A 70 1.57 -9.56 6.69
N ALA A 71 2.21 -9.69 7.85
CA ALA A 71 1.57 -10.14 9.09
C ALA A 71 0.56 -9.11 9.62
N GLU A 72 0.89 -7.82 9.57
CA GLU A 72 -0.02 -6.72 9.98
C GLU A 72 -1.33 -6.77 9.18
N PHE A 73 -1.24 -7.07 7.88
CA PHE A 73 -2.38 -7.09 6.95
C PHE A 73 -2.90 -8.49 6.62
N ALA A 74 -2.50 -9.53 7.37
CA ALA A 74 -2.84 -10.92 7.04
C ALA A 74 -4.36 -11.15 6.91
N ASN A 75 -5.14 -10.59 7.83
CA ASN A 75 -6.61 -10.70 7.81
C ASN A 75 -7.23 -9.96 6.62
N GLU A 76 -6.75 -8.76 6.32
CA GLU A 76 -7.21 -8.00 5.15
C GLU A 76 -6.91 -8.76 3.86
N ARG A 77 -5.66 -9.22 3.69
CA ARG A 77 -5.24 -10.01 2.51
C ARG A 77 -6.09 -11.27 2.35
N ALA A 78 -6.37 -11.98 3.44
CA ALA A 78 -7.25 -13.14 3.43
C ALA A 78 -8.66 -12.78 2.95
N ARG A 79 -9.24 -11.65 3.42
CA ARG A 79 -10.55 -11.16 2.97
C ARG A 79 -10.54 -10.72 1.51
N MET A 80 -9.51 -10.01 1.07
CA MET A 80 -9.42 -9.56 -0.33
C MET A 80 -9.26 -10.75 -1.29
N ALA A 81 -8.59 -11.82 -0.87
CA ALA A 81 -8.42 -13.04 -1.66
C ALA A 81 -9.73 -13.81 -1.90
N THR A 82 -10.78 -13.56 -1.11
CA THR A 82 -12.09 -14.20 -1.30
C THR A 82 -13.05 -13.39 -2.17
N ILE A 83 -12.68 -12.16 -2.59
CA ILE A 83 -13.52 -11.34 -3.48
C ILE A 83 -13.63 -12.03 -4.84
N LYS A 84 -14.87 -12.36 -5.24
CA LYS A 84 -15.17 -13.05 -6.50
C LYS A 84 -15.87 -12.10 -7.46
N ASN A 85 -15.10 -11.34 -8.23
CA ASN A 85 -15.66 -10.48 -9.28
C ASN A 85 -14.62 -10.27 -10.39
N PRO A 86 -14.94 -10.60 -11.66
CA PRO A 86 -13.98 -10.54 -12.76
C PRO A 86 -13.57 -9.10 -13.15
N ASN A 87 -14.34 -8.11 -12.72
CA ASN A 87 -14.06 -6.69 -12.96
C ASN A 87 -13.30 -6.04 -11.80
N VAL A 88 -12.78 -6.82 -10.85
CA VAL A 88 -12.00 -6.31 -9.73
C VAL A 88 -10.52 -6.63 -9.87
N ILE A 89 -9.72 -5.60 -9.61
CA ILE A 89 -8.27 -5.69 -9.52
C ILE A 89 -7.90 -5.39 -8.07
N ILE A 90 -7.32 -6.39 -7.39
CA ILE A 90 -6.72 -6.18 -6.07
C ILE A 90 -5.30 -5.68 -6.29
N ASN A 91 -5.03 -4.44 -5.92
CA ASN A 91 -3.71 -3.83 -6.02
C ASN A 91 -2.92 -4.07 -4.73
N ASN A 92 -1.87 -4.89 -4.80
CA ASN A 92 -0.99 -5.11 -3.66
C ASN A 92 -0.02 -3.94 -3.53
N VAL A 93 -0.42 -2.95 -2.72
CA VAL A 93 0.40 -1.75 -2.43
C VAL A 93 1.72 -2.14 -1.75
N GLY A 94 1.72 -3.21 -0.96
CA GLY A 94 2.93 -3.69 -0.27
C GLY A 94 4.04 -4.12 -1.23
N ASP A 95 3.70 -4.72 -2.37
CA ASP A 95 4.71 -5.12 -3.36
C ASP A 95 5.40 -3.91 -4.04
N GLN A 96 4.76 -2.73 -4.02
CA GLN A 96 5.31 -1.49 -4.56
C GLN A 96 6.13 -0.73 -3.51
N MET A 97 5.68 -0.77 -2.25
CA MET A 97 6.33 -0.09 -1.13
C MET A 97 7.54 -0.86 -0.55
N CYS A 98 7.65 -2.16 -0.85
CA CYS A 98 8.71 -3.02 -0.31
C CYS A 98 9.68 -3.48 -1.40
N SER A 99 10.97 -3.27 -1.18
CA SER A 99 12.06 -3.69 -2.08
C SER A 99 13.09 -4.54 -1.34
N GLY A 100 13.50 -5.65 -1.95
CA GLY A 100 14.51 -6.55 -1.36
C GLY A 100 14.11 -7.15 0.00
N GLY A 101 12.81 -7.38 0.22
CA GLY A 101 12.30 -7.95 1.48
C GLY A 101 12.16 -6.95 2.64
N ARG A 102 12.39 -5.65 2.40
CA ARG A 102 12.18 -4.57 3.38
C ARG A 102 11.29 -3.49 2.80
N CYS A 103 10.52 -2.85 3.66
CA CYS A 103 9.61 -1.76 3.33
C CYS A 103 10.15 -0.50 3.99
N TYR A 104 10.95 0.26 3.24
CA TYR A 104 11.51 1.52 3.73
C TYR A 104 10.44 2.60 3.69
N PHE A 105 10.42 3.45 4.71
CA PHE A 105 9.47 4.55 4.80
C PHE A 105 9.96 5.84 4.12
N PHE A 106 11.11 5.76 3.45
CA PHE A 106 11.78 6.86 2.78
C PHE A 106 12.58 6.36 1.58
N ASN A 107 12.92 7.27 0.67
CA ASN A 107 13.80 7.01 -0.45
C ASN A 107 15.26 7.00 0.01
N ARG A 108 15.89 5.84 -0.10
CA ARG A 108 17.27 5.59 0.37
C ARG A 108 18.35 6.33 -0.42
N ASN A 109 18.01 6.97 -1.54
CA ASN A 109 18.95 7.75 -2.36
C ASN A 109 18.98 9.23 -2.00
N ASN A 110 17.90 9.76 -1.41
CA ASN A 110 17.74 11.20 -1.14
C ASN A 110 17.18 11.52 0.26
N LEU A 111 16.85 10.51 1.07
CA LEU A 111 16.22 10.62 2.39
C LEU A 111 14.82 11.28 2.38
N HIS A 112 14.17 11.41 1.22
CA HIS A 112 12.80 11.93 1.18
C HIS A 112 11.83 10.91 1.78
N SER A 113 11.02 11.35 2.73
CA SER A 113 9.99 10.51 3.33
C SER A 113 8.89 10.16 2.32
N TYR A 114 8.42 8.92 2.33
CA TYR A 114 7.21 8.53 1.61
C TYR A 114 5.92 8.92 2.33
N TYR A 115 6.02 9.28 3.62
CA TYR A 115 4.89 9.66 4.46
C TYR A 115 5.02 11.11 4.95
N GLY A 116 3.98 11.91 4.75
CA GLY A 116 3.97 13.35 5.07
C GLY A 116 3.65 13.66 6.52
N ASP A 117 2.91 12.78 7.22
CA ASP A 117 2.44 13.03 8.57
C ASP A 117 2.28 11.74 9.41
N GLN A 118 1.82 11.91 10.65
CA GLN A 118 1.57 10.80 11.59
C GLN A 118 0.36 9.94 11.21
N ALA A 119 -0.54 10.45 10.37
CA ALA A 119 -1.61 9.66 9.79
C ALA A 119 -1.10 8.76 8.65
N SER A 120 0.17 8.89 8.27
CA SER A 120 0.80 8.17 7.17
C SER A 120 0.18 8.50 5.82
N HIS A 121 -0.30 9.73 5.63
CA HIS A 121 -0.62 10.19 4.27
C HIS A 121 0.65 10.19 3.41
N LEU A 122 0.55 9.72 2.18
CA LEU A 122 1.69 9.65 1.27
C LEU A 122 2.14 11.04 0.82
N THR A 123 3.45 11.24 0.72
CA THR A 123 4.05 12.39 0.03
C THR A 123 3.98 12.19 -1.49
N SER A 124 4.36 13.19 -2.28
CA SER A 124 4.52 13.04 -3.73
C SER A 124 5.47 11.89 -4.09
N GLU A 125 6.59 11.75 -3.36
CA GLU A 125 7.54 10.66 -3.53
C GLU A 125 6.90 9.29 -3.21
N GLY A 126 6.08 9.23 -2.15
CA GLY A 126 5.34 8.03 -1.79
C GLY A 126 4.27 7.65 -2.82
N VAL A 127 3.63 8.63 -3.45
CA VAL A 127 2.66 8.40 -4.55
C VAL A 127 3.37 7.95 -5.82
N GLU A 128 4.53 8.52 -6.14
CA GLU A 128 5.34 8.12 -7.31
C GLU A 128 5.75 6.64 -7.26
N LEU A 129 6.06 6.11 -6.08
CA LEU A 129 6.32 4.67 -5.92
C LEU A 129 5.17 3.80 -6.41
N LEU A 130 3.93 4.24 -6.21
CA LEU A 130 2.74 3.51 -6.64
C LEU A 130 2.45 3.70 -8.14
N GLY A 131 2.99 4.76 -8.73
CA GLY A 131 2.69 5.18 -10.09
C GLY A 131 2.96 4.11 -11.15
N LEU A 132 4.03 3.31 -10.99
CA LEU A 132 4.40 2.27 -11.95
C LEU A 132 3.28 1.23 -12.11
N ARG A 133 2.79 0.68 -11.00
CA ARG A 133 1.75 -0.35 -11.03
C ARG A 133 0.40 0.21 -11.49
N TYR A 134 0.09 1.44 -11.08
CA TYR A 134 -1.10 2.13 -11.57
C TYR A 134 -1.04 2.37 -13.08
N GLY A 135 0.13 2.67 -13.63
CA GLY A 135 0.36 2.74 -15.08
C GLY A 135 0.00 1.43 -15.77
N GLU A 136 0.50 0.29 -15.28
CA GLU A 136 0.18 -1.04 -15.82
C GLU A 136 -1.33 -1.36 -15.76
N ILE A 137 -2.00 -1.01 -14.66
CA ILE A 137 -3.45 -1.20 -14.49
C ILE A 137 -4.22 -0.37 -15.53
N ILE A 138 -3.84 0.89 -15.73
CA ILE A 138 -4.46 1.78 -16.71
C ILE A 138 -4.23 1.26 -18.13
N GLU A 139 -3.01 0.81 -18.45
CA GLU A 139 -2.69 0.23 -19.77
C GLU A 139 -3.51 -1.02 -20.07
N ASP A 140 -3.65 -1.94 -19.11
CA ASP A 140 -4.49 -3.12 -19.27
C ASP A 140 -5.95 -2.75 -19.52
N PHE A 141 -6.46 -1.75 -18.80
CA PHE A 141 -7.80 -1.22 -19.00
C PHE A 141 -8.00 -0.63 -20.40
N LEU A 142 -7.05 0.19 -20.87
CA LEU A 142 -7.10 0.81 -22.19
C LEU A 142 -7.01 -0.24 -23.31
N ARG A 143 -6.24 -1.31 -23.12
CA ARG A 143 -6.15 -2.43 -24.05
C ARG A 143 -7.48 -3.15 -24.19
N LYS A 144 -8.10 -3.55 -23.08
CA LYS A 144 -9.40 -4.26 -23.06
C LYS A 144 -10.56 -3.49 -23.70
N ARG A 145 -10.47 -2.15 -23.78
CA ARG A 145 -11.46 -1.31 -24.46
C ARG A 145 -11.30 -1.21 -25.98
N ARG A 146 -10.13 -1.59 -26.52
CA ARG A 146 -9.85 -1.55 -27.97
C ARG A 146 -10.20 -2.85 -28.68
N GLU A 147 -10.39 -3.92 -27.92
CA GLU A 147 -10.85 -5.25 -28.36
C GLU A 147 -12.38 -5.30 -28.38
#